data_AF-A0A351FRL8-F1
#
_entry.id   AF-A0A351FRL8-F1
#
_cell.length_a   1.000
_cell.length_b   1.000
_cell.length_c   1.000
_cell.angle_alpha   90.00
_cell.angle_beta   90.00
_cell.angle_gamma   90.00
#
_symmetry.space_group_name_H-M   'P 1'
#
loop_
_entity.id
_entity.type
_entity.pdbx_description
1 polymer ?
#
loop_
_entity_poly.entity_id
_entity_poly.type
_entity_poly.pdbx_seq_one_letter_code
_entity_poly.pdbx_strand_id
1 'polypeptide(L)'
;MRSRCSSQADNSQTTVAMSFAKVRPPAISTCRYFRNSASSENNSATARRSSSCKIMLNSKITKTALLLSLIACSGASRCGADDRAQAQSFFNSFCISCHGTKKAEANLRLDQMDVQRWNDPGLLDDIYTAIELGEMPPEDAPQHPEPSQSQTLRKALGKQLHVLTEKQQPGMLKRLSRVEYQNTVN
;
A
#
# COMPACT_ATOMS: atom_id res chain seq x y z
N MET A 1 -56.36 52.29 7.46
CA MET A 1 -56.71 51.20 8.38
C MET A 1 -55.43 50.67 9.01
N ARG A 2 -55.31 50.77 10.35
CA ARG A 2 -54.20 50.26 11.18
C ARG A 2 -54.59 48.89 11.75
N SER A 3 -53.65 47.95 11.82
CA SER A 3 -53.55 46.85 12.81
C SER A 3 -52.31 46.02 12.43
N ARG A 4 -51.19 46.02 13.17
CA ARG A 4 -50.89 45.42 14.49
C ARG A 4 -51.22 43.93 14.56
N CYS A 5 -50.19 43.09 14.44
CA CYS A 5 -50.06 41.88 15.26
C CYS A 5 -48.59 41.53 15.43
N SER A 6 -48.07 41.80 16.63
CA SER A 6 -46.82 41.27 17.16
C SER A 6 -47.10 39.87 17.71
N SER A 7 -46.27 38.89 17.37
CA SER A 7 -46.24 37.61 18.07
C SER A 7 -44.92 37.51 18.82
N GLN A 8 -45.09 37.55 20.14
CA GLN A 8 -44.10 37.36 21.17
C GLN A 8 -43.74 35.86 21.23
N ALA A 9 -42.45 35.56 21.27
CA ALA A 9 -41.93 34.27 21.70
C ALA A 9 -40.79 34.55 22.69
N ASP A 10 -41.17 34.52 23.96
CA ASP A 10 -40.26 34.36 25.09
C ASP A 10 -39.56 33.00 24.98
N ASN A 11 -38.24 32.96 25.09
CA ASN A 11 -37.60 31.86 25.82
C ASN A 11 -36.30 32.32 26.50
N SER A 12 -36.43 32.33 27.82
CA SER A 12 -35.49 32.39 28.92
C SER A 12 -34.04 31.95 28.69
N GLN A 13 -33.18 32.71 29.37
CA GLN A 13 -31.79 32.47 29.75
C GLN A 13 -31.48 31.01 30.12
N THR A 14 -30.27 30.53 29.82
CA THR A 14 -29.35 29.99 30.83
C THR A 14 -27.93 29.93 30.26
N THR A 15 -27.07 30.80 30.78
CA THR A 15 -25.61 30.71 30.69
C THR A 15 -25.11 29.58 31.58
N VAL A 16 -24.40 28.59 31.03
CA VAL A 16 -23.58 27.66 31.83
C VAL A 16 -22.14 27.73 31.32
N ALA A 17 -21.28 28.25 32.19
CA ALA A 17 -19.84 28.23 32.03
C ALA A 17 -19.32 26.79 32.04
N MET A 18 -18.59 26.38 31.00
CA MET A 18 -17.90 25.09 30.97
C MET A 18 -16.44 25.29 31.35
N SER A 19 -16.12 24.97 32.60
CA SER A 19 -14.76 24.85 33.13
C SER A 19 -14.17 23.48 32.78
N PHE A 20 -13.18 23.43 31.89
CA PHE A 20 -12.44 22.20 31.58
C PHE A 20 -11.16 22.13 32.42
N ALA A 21 -11.20 21.32 33.48
CA ALA A 21 -10.06 21.01 34.31
C ALA A 21 -9.08 20.06 33.57
N LYS A 22 -7.80 20.42 33.63
CA LYS A 22 -6.65 19.70 33.07
C LYS A 22 -6.43 18.39 33.85
N VAL A 23 -6.53 17.23 33.18
CA VAL A 23 -6.12 15.93 33.75
C VAL A 23 -4.94 15.38 32.94
N ARG A 24 -3.81 15.16 33.60
CA ARG A 24 -2.62 14.47 33.07
C ARG A 24 -2.74 12.96 33.35
N PRO A 25 -2.39 12.07 32.41
CA PRO A 25 -2.24 10.65 32.72
C PRO A 25 -0.83 10.33 33.28
N PRO A 26 -0.70 9.42 34.26
CA PRO A 26 0.58 8.92 34.74
C PRO A 26 1.12 7.74 33.90
N ALA A 27 2.45 7.63 33.88
CA ALA A 27 3.23 6.59 33.23
C ALA A 27 3.40 5.35 34.13
N ILE A 28 3.23 4.14 33.55
CA ILE A 28 3.55 2.82 34.13
C ILE A 28 3.96 1.95 32.92
N SER A 29 5.19 1.49 32.67
CA SER A 29 6.23 0.78 33.45
C SER A 29 5.79 -0.59 33.97
N THR A 30 5.94 -1.64 33.16
CA THR A 30 6.97 -2.69 33.35
C THR A 30 6.68 -3.92 32.50
N CYS A 31 7.79 -4.53 32.08
CA CYS A 31 7.96 -5.74 31.31
C CYS A 31 7.38 -6.97 32.02
N ARG A 32 6.68 -7.86 31.30
CA ARG A 32 6.22 -9.16 31.80
C ARG A 32 6.90 -10.28 31.02
N TYR A 33 7.96 -10.84 31.61
CA TYR A 33 8.51 -12.14 31.30
C TYR A 33 7.81 -13.16 32.19
N PHE A 34 7.27 -14.25 31.64
CA PHE A 34 7.54 -15.62 32.09
C PHE A 34 6.85 -16.66 31.21
N ARG A 35 7.46 -17.83 31.25
CA ARG A 35 7.52 -18.90 30.26
C ARG A 35 6.62 -20.08 30.63
N ASN A 36 6.29 -20.86 29.61
CA ASN A 36 6.04 -22.31 29.57
C ASN A 36 4.73 -22.88 30.14
N SER A 37 4.01 -23.55 29.24
CA SER A 37 3.13 -24.68 29.56
C SER A 37 3.69 -25.94 28.90
N ALA A 38 3.71 -27.00 29.68
CA ALA A 38 4.20 -28.33 29.37
C ALA A 38 3.28 -29.09 28.39
N SER A 39 3.82 -30.09 27.69
CA SER A 39 3.11 -31.35 27.49
C SER A 39 4.13 -32.47 27.30
N SER A 40 4.02 -33.45 28.19
CA SER A 40 4.70 -34.74 28.18
C SER A 40 4.14 -35.66 27.09
N GLU A 41 4.95 -36.58 26.59
CA GLU A 41 4.56 -37.97 26.40
C GLU A 41 5.80 -38.87 26.31
N ASN A 42 5.60 -40.14 26.61
CA ASN A 42 6.47 -40.98 27.42
C ASN A 42 6.58 -42.39 26.83
N ASN A 43 7.75 -43.03 27.03
CA ASN A 43 8.01 -44.49 27.07
C ASN A 43 7.97 -45.27 25.73
N SER A 44 8.72 -46.35 25.47
CA SER A 44 9.82 -47.06 26.13
C SER A 44 10.27 -48.24 25.22
N ALA A 45 11.46 -48.80 25.53
CA ALA A 45 11.94 -50.16 25.23
C ALA A 45 12.32 -50.47 23.75
N THR A 46 13.42 -51.14 23.40
CA THR A 46 14.15 -52.25 24.00
C THR A 46 15.59 -52.33 23.47
N ALA A 47 16.44 -52.99 24.25
CA ALA A 47 17.87 -53.21 24.05
C ALA A 47 18.26 -54.07 22.83
N ARG A 48 19.49 -53.86 22.29
CA ARG A 48 20.62 -54.81 22.41
C ARG A 48 21.82 -54.45 21.52
N ARG A 49 23.01 -54.53 22.16
CA ARG A 49 24.27 -55.14 21.68
C ARG A 49 25.26 -54.26 20.87
N SER A 50 26.31 -53.86 21.60
CA SER A 50 27.73 -54.09 21.32
C SER A 50 28.18 -54.02 19.86
N SER A 51 29.04 -53.06 19.53
CA SER A 51 30.48 -53.31 19.48
C SER A 51 31.22 -52.09 18.95
N SER A 52 32.27 -51.74 19.68
CA SER A 52 33.23 -50.72 19.29
C SER A 52 33.89 -51.07 17.95
N CYS A 53 33.70 -50.24 16.92
CA CYS A 53 34.71 -50.03 15.89
C CYS A 53 34.93 -48.53 15.77
N LYS A 54 35.92 -48.11 16.54
CA LYS A 54 36.56 -46.81 16.48
C LYS A 54 37.35 -46.74 15.16
N ILE A 55 37.61 -45.50 14.71
CA ILE A 55 38.65 -45.12 13.73
C ILE A 55 38.21 -45.13 12.25
N MET A 56 37.94 -43.89 11.79
CA MET A 56 38.22 -43.32 10.47
C MET A 56 37.35 -43.70 9.26
N LEU A 57 36.45 -42.77 8.93
CA LEU A 57 36.48 -42.24 7.56
C LEU A 57 36.26 -40.72 7.57
N ASN A 58 37.39 -40.03 7.41
CA ASN A 58 37.56 -38.59 7.49
C ASN A 58 37.25 -37.93 6.13
N SER A 59 36.71 -36.71 6.19
CA SER A 59 37.12 -35.58 5.32
C SER A 59 36.70 -35.49 3.84
N LYS A 60 35.50 -35.90 3.43
CA LYS A 60 34.98 -35.46 2.10
C LYS A 60 33.56 -34.86 2.05
N ILE A 61 32.81 -34.88 3.15
CA ILE A 61 31.42 -34.38 3.16
C ILE A 61 31.35 -32.89 3.57
N THR A 62 32.40 -32.34 4.18
CA THR A 62 32.42 -30.93 4.62
C THR A 62 32.60 -29.91 3.48
N LYS A 63 33.03 -30.34 2.28
CA LYS A 63 33.25 -29.42 1.15
C LYS A 63 32.03 -29.23 0.23
N THR A 64 31.05 -30.13 0.29
CA THR A 64 29.82 -30.02 -0.53
C THR A 64 28.69 -29.28 0.18
N ALA A 65 28.75 -29.13 1.50
CA ALA A 65 27.79 -28.33 2.27
C ALA A 65 28.02 -26.82 2.19
N LEU A 66 29.23 -26.37 1.83
CA LEU A 66 29.54 -24.93 1.69
C LEU A 66 29.11 -24.35 0.34
N LEU A 67 28.92 -25.19 -0.69
CA LEU A 67 28.55 -24.74 -2.04
C LEU A 67 27.04 -24.51 -2.22
N LEU A 68 26.20 -25.01 -1.29
CA LEU A 68 24.73 -24.91 -1.37
C LEU A 68 24.13 -23.91 -0.37
N SER A 69 24.91 -22.95 0.12
CA SER A 69 24.45 -21.89 1.05
C SER A 69 24.52 -20.48 0.45
N LEU A 70 24.91 -20.33 -0.82
CA LEU A 70 25.11 -19.03 -1.48
C LEU A 70 24.01 -18.64 -2.48
N ILE A 71 22.95 -19.44 -2.61
CA ILE A 71 21.83 -19.14 -3.52
C ILE A 71 20.54 -18.96 -2.72
N ALA A 72 20.48 -17.91 -1.90
CA ALA A 72 19.23 -17.47 -1.28
C ALA A 72 19.26 -15.98 -0.88
N CYS A 73 19.76 -15.10 -1.75
CA CYS A 73 19.40 -13.69 -1.66
C CYS A 73 19.61 -13.00 -3.01
N SER A 74 18.66 -13.21 -3.92
CA SER A 74 18.49 -12.34 -5.08
C SER A 74 17.00 -12.15 -5.32
N GLY A 75 16.32 -11.65 -4.30
CA GLY A 75 15.09 -10.89 -4.49
C GLY A 75 15.46 -9.55 -5.12
N ALA A 76 15.91 -9.57 -6.38
CA ALA A 76 16.01 -8.35 -7.16
C ALA A 76 14.58 -7.83 -7.33
N SER A 77 14.22 -6.84 -6.51
CA SER A 77 12.96 -6.13 -6.59
C SER A 77 12.92 -5.37 -7.92
N ARG A 78 12.61 -6.06 -9.01
CA ARG A 78 12.30 -5.46 -10.32
C ARG A 78 10.86 -4.98 -10.31
N CYS A 79 10.50 -4.15 -9.33
CA CYS A 79 9.10 -3.99 -8.94
C CYS A 79 8.34 -2.93 -9.76
N GLY A 80 8.82 -2.56 -10.95
CA GLY A 80 8.08 -1.69 -11.88
C GLY A 80 7.84 -2.28 -13.27
N ALA A 81 8.72 -3.16 -13.75
CA ALA A 81 8.56 -3.76 -15.08
C ALA A 81 7.45 -4.83 -15.09
N ASP A 82 7.34 -5.57 -13.99
CA ASP A 82 6.30 -6.58 -13.79
C ASP A 82 4.91 -5.94 -13.64
N ASP A 83 4.80 -4.93 -12.77
CA ASP A 83 3.57 -4.16 -12.54
C ASP A 83 2.99 -3.55 -13.82
N ARG A 84 3.82 -2.95 -14.67
CA ARG A 84 3.36 -2.40 -15.95
C ARG A 84 2.85 -3.48 -16.90
N ALA A 85 3.54 -4.62 -16.99
CA ALA A 85 3.11 -5.71 -17.86
C ALA A 85 1.80 -6.33 -17.38
N GLN A 86 1.62 -6.43 -16.06
CA GLN A 86 0.37 -6.84 -15.44
C GLN A 86 -0.76 -5.85 -15.72
N ALA A 87 -0.51 -4.55 -15.55
CA ALA A 87 -1.46 -3.50 -15.87
C ALA A 87 -1.85 -3.49 -17.36
N GLN A 88 -0.89 -3.65 -18.27
CA GLN A 88 -1.15 -3.75 -19.70
C GLN A 88 -2.04 -4.95 -20.04
N SER A 89 -1.82 -6.11 -19.40
CA SER A 89 -2.65 -7.29 -19.60
C SER A 89 -4.09 -7.04 -19.16
N PHE A 90 -4.29 -6.31 -18.06
CA PHE A 90 -5.61 -5.89 -17.61
C PHE A 90 -6.26 -4.92 -18.60
N PHE A 91 -5.54 -3.88 -19.04
CA PHE A 91 -6.07 -2.90 -20.00
C PHE A 91 -6.50 -3.57 -21.31
N ASN A 92 -5.69 -4.51 -21.82
CA ASN A 92 -6.02 -5.29 -23.01
C ASN A 92 -7.27 -6.15 -22.86
N SER A 93 -7.65 -6.52 -21.63
CA SER A 93 -8.80 -7.39 -21.38
C SER A 93 -10.09 -6.59 -21.16
N PHE A 94 -10.01 -5.46 -20.45
CA PHE A 94 -11.20 -4.75 -19.96
C PHE A 94 -11.34 -3.31 -20.46
N CYS A 95 -10.25 -2.67 -20.90
CA CYS A 95 -10.24 -1.23 -21.16
C CYS A 95 -10.15 -0.88 -22.65
N ILE A 96 -9.49 -1.70 -23.48
CA ILE A 96 -9.29 -1.39 -24.91
C ILE A 96 -10.56 -1.45 -25.76
N SER A 97 -11.67 -2.00 -25.24
CA SER A 97 -12.97 -1.97 -25.91
C SER A 97 -13.46 -0.53 -26.10
N CYS A 98 -13.20 0.35 -25.12
CA CYS A 98 -13.61 1.75 -25.11
C CYS A 98 -12.44 2.74 -25.28
N HIS A 99 -11.22 2.34 -24.86
CA HIS A 99 -10.00 3.15 -24.92
C HIS A 99 -8.91 2.57 -25.85
N GLY A 100 -9.31 1.83 -26.88
CA GLY A 100 -8.43 1.24 -27.88
C GLY A 100 -8.18 2.13 -29.11
N THR A 101 -7.71 1.52 -30.20
CA THR A 101 -7.50 2.23 -31.47
C THR A 101 -8.81 2.55 -32.21
N LYS A 102 -9.84 1.71 -32.03
CA LYS A 102 -11.15 1.85 -32.69
C LYS A 102 -12.06 2.87 -32.01
N LYS A 103 -11.98 2.97 -30.68
CA LYS A 103 -12.72 3.89 -29.82
C LYS A 103 -11.75 4.45 -28.80
N ALA A 104 -11.71 5.76 -28.64
CA ALA A 104 -10.86 6.46 -27.69
C ALA A 104 -11.73 7.42 -26.86
N GLU A 105 -12.57 6.85 -26.01
CA GLU A 105 -13.42 7.63 -25.12
C GLU A 105 -12.58 8.54 -24.23
N ALA A 106 -13.08 9.75 -23.97
CA ALA A 106 -12.36 10.84 -23.30
C ALA A 106 -10.98 11.17 -23.91
N ASN A 107 -10.76 10.85 -25.19
CA ASN A 107 -9.47 10.99 -25.88
C ASN A 107 -8.32 10.23 -25.17
N LEU A 108 -8.65 9.16 -24.44
CA LEU A 108 -7.72 8.31 -23.72
C LEU A 108 -7.48 7.01 -24.49
N ARG A 109 -6.20 6.72 -24.75
CA ARG A 109 -5.69 5.51 -25.41
C ARG A 109 -4.92 4.66 -24.40
N LEU A 110 -5.38 3.43 -24.16
CA LEU A 110 -4.80 2.45 -23.22
C LEU A 110 -4.27 1.19 -23.92
N ASP A 111 -4.33 1.15 -25.25
CA ASP A 111 -3.78 0.06 -26.07
C ASP A 111 -2.25 -0.05 -25.96
N GLN A 112 -1.58 1.07 -25.68
CA GLN A 112 -0.12 1.17 -25.58
C GLN A 112 0.28 1.94 -24.32
N MET A 113 0.44 1.23 -23.20
CA MET A 113 1.03 1.78 -21.98
C MET A 113 2.57 1.66 -22.05
N ASP A 114 3.19 2.58 -22.79
CA ASP A 114 4.64 2.64 -22.93
C ASP A 114 5.34 3.11 -21.63
N VAL A 115 6.68 3.25 -21.67
CA VAL A 115 7.43 3.71 -20.49
C VAL A 115 7.07 5.15 -20.13
N GLN A 116 6.82 6.01 -21.10
CA GLN A 116 6.55 7.43 -20.85
C GLN A 116 5.20 7.60 -20.16
N ARG A 117 4.14 6.99 -20.70
CA ARG A 117 2.79 7.02 -20.11
C ARG A 117 2.76 6.35 -18.73
N TRP A 118 3.51 5.27 -18.54
CA TRP A 118 3.65 4.62 -17.23
C TRP A 118 4.43 5.47 -16.20
N ASN A 119 5.12 6.53 -16.62
CA ASN A 119 5.78 7.47 -15.72
C ASN A 119 5.11 8.85 -15.71
N ASP A 120 3.90 8.97 -16.26
CA ASP A 120 3.09 10.18 -16.17
C ASP A 120 2.18 10.10 -14.94
N PRO A 121 2.45 10.86 -13.85
CA PRO A 121 1.68 10.77 -12.63
C PRO A 121 0.24 11.26 -12.82
N GLY A 122 -0.01 12.25 -13.67
CA GLY A 122 -1.36 12.77 -13.90
C GLY A 122 -2.24 11.71 -14.58
N LEU A 123 -1.71 11.09 -15.64
CA LEU A 123 -2.41 10.02 -16.34
C LEU A 123 -2.73 8.83 -15.43
N LEU A 124 -1.76 8.40 -14.61
CA LEU A 124 -1.98 7.26 -13.71
C LEU A 124 -2.97 7.58 -12.58
N ASP A 125 -2.96 8.81 -12.07
CA ASP A 125 -3.89 9.28 -11.03
C ASP A 125 -5.33 9.37 -11.56
N ASP A 126 -5.51 9.89 -12.78
CA ASP A 126 -6.81 9.94 -13.45
C ASP A 126 -7.40 8.52 -13.62
N ILE A 127 -6.60 7.57 -14.12
CA ILE A 127 -7.01 6.18 -14.27
C ILE A 127 -7.31 5.54 -12.91
N TYR A 128 -6.46 5.76 -11.91
CA TYR A 128 -6.66 5.22 -10.57
C TYR A 128 -7.98 5.71 -9.97
N THR A 129 -8.23 7.02 -10.06
CA THR A 129 -9.42 7.67 -9.51
C THR A 129 -10.69 7.21 -10.22
N ALA A 130 -10.69 7.12 -11.56
CA ALA A 130 -11.83 6.63 -12.31
C ALA A 130 -12.23 5.19 -11.90
N ILE A 131 -11.24 4.32 -11.65
CA ILE A 131 -11.48 2.95 -11.18
C ILE A 131 -11.95 2.96 -9.70
N GLU A 132 -11.41 3.83 -8.87
CA GLU A 132 -11.81 3.96 -7.46
C GLU A 132 -13.26 4.46 -7.31
N LEU A 133 -13.66 5.42 -8.13
CA LEU A 133 -15.02 5.96 -8.17
C LEU A 133 -16.03 4.99 -8.79
N GLY A 134 -15.56 3.90 -9.41
CA GLY A 134 -16.42 2.95 -10.12
C GLY A 134 -16.97 3.49 -11.43
N GLU A 135 -16.40 4.58 -11.96
CA GLU A 135 -16.76 5.13 -13.28
C GLU A 135 -16.27 4.23 -14.43
N MET A 136 -15.24 3.42 -14.15
CA MET A 136 -14.65 2.49 -15.11
C MET A 136 -14.62 1.06 -14.56
N PRO A 137 -15.13 0.05 -15.30
CA PRO A 137 -15.80 0.15 -16.61
C PRO A 137 -17.25 0.67 -16.53
N PRO A 138 -17.78 1.34 -17.58
CA PRO A 138 -19.17 1.79 -17.62
C PRO A 138 -20.15 0.61 -17.67
N GLU A 139 -21.41 0.83 -17.29
CA GLU A 139 -22.46 -0.20 -17.22
C GLU A 139 -22.74 -0.89 -18.57
N ASP A 140 -22.47 -0.22 -19.68
CA ASP A 140 -22.63 -0.74 -21.04
C ASP A 140 -21.36 -1.43 -21.58
N ALA A 141 -20.33 -1.57 -20.76
CA ALA A 141 -19.11 -2.26 -21.15
C ALA A 141 -19.40 -3.74 -21.42
N PRO A 142 -18.78 -4.33 -22.45
CA PRO A 142 -18.99 -5.74 -22.80
C PRO A 142 -18.48 -6.70 -21.72
N GLN A 143 -17.56 -6.25 -20.85
CA GLN A 143 -16.92 -7.08 -19.85
C GLN A 143 -16.56 -6.24 -18.63
N HIS A 144 -16.90 -6.75 -17.43
CA HIS A 144 -16.52 -6.16 -16.16
C HIS A 144 -15.49 -7.06 -15.45
N PRO A 145 -14.44 -6.48 -14.85
CA PRO A 145 -13.47 -7.22 -14.06
C PRO A 145 -14.07 -7.61 -12.71
N GLU A 146 -13.58 -8.71 -12.15
CA GLU A 146 -13.88 -9.06 -10.76
C GLU A 146 -13.28 -8.01 -9.80
N PRO A 147 -13.88 -7.77 -8.62
CA PRO A 147 -13.37 -6.79 -7.64
C PRO A 147 -11.91 -7.03 -7.23
N SER A 148 -11.48 -8.30 -7.23
CA SER A 148 -10.09 -8.67 -6.93
C SER A 148 -9.11 -8.26 -8.04
N GLN A 149 -9.56 -8.30 -9.30
CA GLN A 149 -8.75 -7.92 -10.46
C GLN A 149 -8.59 -6.41 -10.53
N SER A 150 -9.67 -5.64 -10.32
CA SER A 150 -9.61 -4.18 -10.25
C SER A 150 -8.75 -3.70 -9.08
N GLN A 151 -8.86 -4.35 -7.91
CA GLN A 151 -8.00 -4.06 -6.77
C GLN A 151 -6.52 -4.35 -7.07
N THR A 152 -6.22 -5.41 -7.83
CA THR A 152 -4.86 -5.75 -8.23
C THR A 152 -4.27 -4.68 -9.14
N LEU A 153 -5.04 -4.20 -10.14
CA LEU A 153 -4.63 -3.08 -10.98
C LEU A 153 -4.40 -1.82 -10.15
N ARG A 154 -5.34 -1.46 -9.26
CA ARG A 154 -5.21 -0.30 -8.38
C ARG A 154 -3.94 -0.36 -7.52
N LYS A 155 -3.57 -1.54 -7.01
CA LYS A 155 -2.32 -1.71 -6.26
C LYS A 155 -1.09 -1.44 -7.12
N ALA A 156 -1.06 -1.94 -8.35
CA ALA A 156 0.05 -1.68 -9.29
C ALA A 156 0.17 -0.18 -9.62
N LEU A 157 -0.96 0.48 -9.93
CA LEU A 157 -1.01 1.92 -10.19
C LEU A 157 -0.57 2.74 -8.97
N GLY A 158 -1.13 2.46 -7.79
CA GLY A 158 -0.80 3.17 -6.55
C GLY A 158 0.67 3.03 -6.15
N LYS A 159 1.26 1.85 -6.39
CA LYS A 159 2.69 1.63 -6.17
C LYS A 159 3.55 2.45 -7.12
N GLN A 160 3.19 2.51 -8.40
CA GLN A 160 3.90 3.34 -9.37
C GLN A 160 3.76 4.84 -9.05
N LEU A 161 2.56 5.30 -8.70
CA LEU A 161 2.30 6.67 -8.25
C LEU A 161 3.14 7.03 -7.01
N HIS A 162 3.28 6.12 -6.05
CA HIS A 162 4.14 6.32 -4.90
C HIS A 162 5.60 6.53 -5.31
N VAL A 163 6.13 5.67 -6.19
CA VAL A 163 7.49 5.81 -6.74
C VAL A 163 7.69 7.13 -7.47
N LEU A 164 6.71 7.56 -8.27
CA LEU A 164 6.77 8.85 -8.98
C LEU A 164 6.75 10.02 -8.00
N THR A 165 5.90 9.94 -6.97
CA THR A 165 5.82 10.95 -5.91
C THR A 165 7.14 11.07 -5.17
N GLU A 166 7.74 9.95 -4.74
CA GLU A 166 9.04 9.93 -4.05
C GLU A 166 10.16 10.54 -4.90
N LYS A 167 10.15 10.28 -6.22
CA LYS A 167 11.11 10.89 -7.15
C LYS A 167 10.90 12.40 -7.34
N GLN A 168 9.65 12.86 -7.25
CA GLN A 168 9.29 14.25 -7.48
C GLN A 168 9.33 15.10 -6.21
N GLN A 169 9.31 14.49 -5.01
CA GLN A 169 9.42 15.22 -3.75
C GLN A 169 10.67 16.12 -3.79
N PRO A 170 10.50 17.46 -3.82
CA PRO A 170 11.63 18.36 -3.72
C PRO A 170 12.30 18.07 -2.39
N GLY A 171 13.58 17.67 -2.45
CA GLY A 171 14.36 17.33 -1.26
C GLY A 171 14.16 18.41 -0.20
N MET A 172 13.83 17.98 1.03
CA MET A 172 13.67 18.79 2.25
C MET A 172 13.31 20.26 2.00
N LEU A 173 12.03 20.61 2.15
CA LEU A 173 11.54 21.99 2.04
C LEU A 173 12.48 22.96 2.76
N LYS A 174 13.29 23.70 1.98
CA LYS A 174 14.24 24.66 2.52
C LYS A 174 13.46 25.89 2.97
N ARG A 175 13.73 26.38 4.18
CA ARG A 175 13.20 27.66 4.64
C ARG A 175 13.65 28.76 3.66
N LEU A 176 12.71 29.46 3.04
CA LEU A 176 13.02 30.66 2.26
C LEU A 176 13.75 31.69 3.14
N SER A 177 14.78 32.30 2.58
CA SER A 177 15.40 33.49 3.14
C SER A 177 14.44 34.67 3.08
N ARG A 178 14.71 35.72 3.88
CA ARG A 178 13.91 36.96 3.90
C ARG A 178 13.79 37.58 2.50
N VAL A 179 14.87 37.57 1.72
CA VAL A 179 14.93 38.17 0.38
C VAL A 179 14.06 37.39 -0.61
N GLU A 180 14.15 36.06 -0.61
CA GLU A 180 13.34 35.22 -1.49
C GLU A 180 11.84 35.39 -1.21
N TYR A 181 11.45 35.53 0.06
CA TYR A 181 10.04 35.76 0.44
C TYR A 181 9.52 37.09 -0.10
N GLN A 182 10.33 38.14 0.00
CA GLN A 182 9.94 39.47 -0.51
C GLN A 182 9.78 39.51 -2.03
N ASN A 183 10.40 38.59 -2.77
CA ASN A 183 10.26 38.52 -4.23
C ASN A 183 9.02 37.73 -4.69
N THR A 184 8.41 36.91 -3.84
CA THR A 184 7.22 36.11 -4.21
C THR A 184 5.89 36.74 -3.83
N VAL A 185 5.88 37.64 -2.84
CA VAL A 185 4.65 38.29 -2.34
C VAL A 185 4.37 39.66 -2.97
N ASN A 186 5.24 40.12 -3.88
CA ASN A 186 5.24 41.49 -4.41
C ASN A 186 4.90 41.53 -5.90
#